data_AF-A0A7Y9MUT1-F1
#
_entry.id   AF-A0A7Y9MUT1-F1
#
_cell.length_a   1.000
_cell.length_b   1.000
_cell.length_c   1.000
_cell.angle_alpha   90.00
_cell.angle_beta   90.00
_cell.angle_gamma   90.00
#
_symmetry.space_group_name_H-M   'P 1'
#
loop_
_entity.id
_entity.type
_entity.pdbx_description
1 polymer ?
#
loop_
_entity_poly.entity_id
_entity_poly.type
_entity_poly.pdbx_seq_one_letter_code
_entity_poly.pdbx_strand_id
1 'polypeptide(L)'
;MPASPAFRFRSAALALLALALAACSTSPARAPVPAQAMGAAEPDKAVGYLAPAAVPASLQLVPAPPAEGSPGQALDQAVNREALALRGSARWQQAARDADLSFPAGAGQFACALGVPIDAQRTPHLYTLLERSRIDASAATKVAKNHYRRPRPFMLNQQPVCTPDDEDGLRHSGAYPSGHSAIGWAWALILGELAPDRIDALIARGRNYGESRLVCNVHWQSDVLAGRFMGAATVARLHADPAFRADLEGARKEIAAARAQGLMPAQDCAAEAATLQVRPESAL
;
A
#
# COMPACT_ATOMS: atom_id res chain seq x y z
N MET A 1 -16.65 33.28 -75.49
CA MET A 1 -16.56 33.46 -74.03
C MET A 1 -15.17 33.99 -73.71
N PRO A 2 -15.00 35.32 -73.59
CA PRO A 2 -13.67 35.92 -73.48
C PRO A 2 -13.31 36.24 -72.03
N ALA A 3 -12.01 36.14 -71.77
CA ALA A 3 -11.34 36.65 -70.58
C ALA A 3 -10.96 38.13 -70.75
N SER A 4 -10.65 38.76 -69.61
CA SER A 4 -9.92 40.05 -69.38
C SER A 4 -10.80 41.24 -68.94
N PRO A 5 -10.26 42.29 -68.27
CA PRO A 5 -8.90 42.47 -67.70
C PRO A 5 -8.88 43.03 -66.26
N ALA A 6 -7.67 43.09 -65.70
CA ALA A 6 -7.30 43.84 -64.50
C ALA A 6 -7.27 45.36 -64.76
N PHE A 7 -7.59 46.16 -63.73
CA PHE A 7 -7.22 47.57 -63.62
C PHE A 7 -6.60 47.83 -62.25
N ARG A 8 -5.40 48.42 -62.26
CA ARG A 8 -4.69 49.01 -61.11
C ARG A 8 -4.93 50.52 -61.11
N PHE A 9 -5.00 51.17 -59.95
CA PHE A 9 -4.48 52.51 -59.60
C PHE A 9 -4.84 52.76 -58.12
N ARG A 10 -3.88 52.68 -57.17
CA ARG A 10 -3.00 53.73 -56.61
C ARG A 10 -3.71 54.87 -55.84
N SER A 11 -3.48 54.83 -54.53
CA SER A 11 -2.94 55.90 -53.67
C SER A 11 -3.87 56.98 -53.08
N ALA A 12 -3.61 57.23 -51.79
CA ALA A 12 -3.86 58.43 -50.99
C ALA A 12 -5.32 58.72 -50.60
N ALA A 13 -5.65 59.33 -49.47
CA ALA A 13 -5.05 59.63 -48.18
C ALA A 13 -6.15 60.39 -47.40
N LEU A 14 -5.99 60.53 -46.07
CA LEU A 14 -6.81 61.37 -45.16
C LEU A 14 -8.25 60.89 -44.91
N ALA A 15 -8.88 61.08 -43.75
CA ALA A 15 -8.49 61.43 -42.38
C ALA A 15 -9.79 61.42 -41.53
N LEU A 16 -9.64 61.19 -40.22
CA LEU A 16 -10.44 61.74 -39.10
C LEU A 16 -11.81 61.14 -38.69
N LEU A 17 -11.82 60.75 -37.40
CA LEU A 17 -12.91 60.80 -36.38
C LEU A 17 -14.17 59.93 -36.62
N ALA A 18 -14.78 59.26 -35.65
CA ALA A 18 -14.56 59.03 -34.23
C ALA A 18 -15.65 58.04 -33.73
N LEU A 19 -15.45 57.58 -32.50
CA LEU A 19 -16.45 57.07 -31.54
C LEU A 19 -16.82 55.58 -31.57
N ALA A 20 -16.11 54.87 -30.70
CA ALA A 20 -16.65 54.21 -29.51
C ALA A 20 -17.68 53.09 -29.72
N LEU A 21 -17.23 51.85 -29.50
CA LEU A 21 -17.85 50.83 -28.62
C LEU A 21 -17.05 49.52 -28.75
N ALA A 22 -16.01 49.34 -27.93
CA ALA A 22 -15.44 48.03 -27.66
C ALA A 22 -15.30 47.89 -26.14
N ALA A 23 -16.29 47.21 -25.57
CA ALA A 23 -16.35 46.88 -24.17
C ALA A 23 -15.16 46.01 -23.76
N CYS A 24 -14.61 46.35 -22.61
CA CYS A 24 -13.55 45.66 -21.91
C CYS A 24 -13.90 44.20 -21.65
N SER A 25 -13.03 43.28 -22.07
CA SER A 25 -12.96 41.93 -21.50
C SER A 25 -11.49 41.53 -21.28
N THR A 26 -10.79 42.35 -20.49
CA THR A 26 -9.57 41.92 -19.83
C THR A 26 -9.96 41.16 -18.57
N SER A 27 -9.88 39.82 -18.61
CA SER A 27 -9.91 39.03 -17.38
C SER A 27 -8.78 39.50 -16.46
N PRO A 28 -9.01 39.73 -15.16
CA PRO A 28 -7.93 40.09 -14.26
C PRO A 28 -6.96 38.90 -14.20
N ALA A 29 -5.68 39.18 -14.46
CA ALA A 29 -4.62 38.23 -14.20
C ALA A 29 -4.68 37.83 -12.72
N ARG A 30 -4.98 36.56 -12.45
CA ARG A 30 -5.02 36.02 -11.10
C ARG A 30 -3.60 36.11 -10.55
N ALA A 31 -3.40 36.91 -9.50
CA ALA A 31 -2.13 36.98 -8.80
C ALA A 31 -1.70 35.56 -8.40
N PRO A 32 -0.40 35.20 -8.51
CA PRO A 32 0.08 33.94 -7.99
C PRO A 32 -0.23 33.90 -6.49
N VAL A 33 -1.03 32.91 -6.08
CA VAL A 33 -1.28 32.63 -4.67
C VAL A 33 0.09 32.32 -4.07
N PRO A 34 0.54 33.03 -3.02
CA PRO A 34 1.77 32.68 -2.35
C PRO A 34 1.64 31.23 -1.91
N ALA A 35 2.59 30.39 -2.35
CA ALA A 35 2.69 29.04 -1.86
C ALA A 35 2.68 29.13 -0.33
N GLN A 36 1.61 28.65 0.28
CA GLN A 36 1.59 28.47 1.73
C GLN A 36 2.78 27.56 2.00
N ALA A 37 3.78 28.09 2.70
CA ALA A 37 4.88 27.31 3.20
C ALA A 37 4.24 26.16 3.98
N MET A 38 4.31 24.97 3.40
CA MET A 38 4.03 23.74 4.11
C MET A 38 4.86 23.83 5.39
N GLY A 39 4.17 23.85 6.54
CA GLY A 39 4.84 23.84 7.83
C GLY A 39 5.93 22.76 7.78
N ALA A 40 7.15 23.15 8.12
CA ALA A 40 8.29 22.26 8.11
C ALA A 40 7.90 20.97 8.83
N ALA A 41 8.02 19.84 8.13
CA ALA A 41 7.85 18.53 8.73
C ALA A 41 8.83 18.42 9.91
N GLU A 42 8.31 18.07 11.08
CA GLU A 42 9.12 17.61 12.20
C GLU A 42 10.11 16.53 11.68
N PRO A 43 11.43 16.63 11.95
CA PRO A 43 12.44 15.92 11.15
C PRO A 43 12.50 14.39 11.27
N ASP A 44 11.58 13.69 11.93
CA ASP A 44 11.86 12.30 12.36
C ASP A 44 10.70 11.30 12.25
N LYS A 45 9.67 11.58 11.43
CA LYS A 45 8.63 10.58 11.14
C LYS A 45 8.37 10.46 9.65
N ALA A 46 8.63 9.28 9.10
CA ALA A 46 8.31 8.98 7.72
C ALA A 46 6.83 9.27 7.42
N VAL A 47 6.58 9.83 6.24
CA VAL A 47 5.24 10.13 5.72
C VAL A 47 4.98 9.30 4.47
N GLY A 48 3.73 8.88 4.27
CA GLY A 48 3.31 8.18 3.06
C GLY A 48 3.53 9.03 1.79
N TYR A 49 3.40 8.39 0.63
CA TYR A 49 3.40 9.07 -0.65
C TYR A 49 2.08 9.79 -0.92
N LEU A 50 0.97 9.23 -0.43
CA LEU A 50 -0.35 9.70 -0.80
C LEU A 50 -0.84 10.79 0.15
N ALA A 51 -1.32 11.90 -0.42
CA ALA A 51 -2.16 12.83 0.33
C ALA A 51 -3.46 12.12 0.79
N PRO A 52 -4.10 12.53 1.90
CA PRO A 52 -5.30 11.87 2.41
C PRO A 52 -6.43 11.68 1.39
N ALA A 53 -6.66 12.68 0.52
CA ALA A 53 -7.68 12.62 -0.53
C ALA A 53 -7.33 11.67 -1.69
N ALA A 54 -6.07 11.25 -1.80
CA ALA A 54 -5.59 10.33 -2.82
C ALA A 54 -5.61 8.87 -2.36
N VAL A 55 -5.79 8.60 -1.07
CA VAL A 55 -5.85 7.24 -0.52
C VAL A 55 -7.11 6.53 -1.06
N PRO A 56 -7.00 5.26 -1.53
CA PRO A 56 -8.17 4.51 -2.03
C PRO A 56 -9.33 4.45 -1.03
N ALA A 57 -10.54 4.74 -1.51
CA ALA A 57 -11.73 4.87 -0.68
C ALA A 57 -12.30 3.50 -0.25
N SER A 58 -11.70 2.87 0.78
CA SER A 58 -12.05 1.50 1.19
C SER A 58 -13.53 1.23 1.34
N LEU A 59 -14.31 2.14 1.96
CA LEU A 59 -15.74 1.91 2.19
C LEU A 59 -16.55 1.75 0.88
N GLN A 60 -16.07 2.32 -0.23
CA GLN A 60 -16.70 2.16 -1.54
C GLN A 60 -16.19 0.91 -2.28
N LEU A 61 -14.98 0.46 -1.96
CA LEU A 61 -14.27 -0.57 -2.72
C LEU A 61 -14.45 -1.97 -2.14
N VAL A 62 -14.55 -2.12 -0.81
CA VAL A 62 -14.77 -3.42 -0.17
C VAL A 62 -16.26 -3.64 0.11
N PRO A 63 -16.80 -4.86 -0.10
CA PRO A 63 -18.15 -5.20 0.34
C PRO A 63 -18.23 -5.17 1.87
N ALA A 64 -19.43 -5.22 2.43
CA ALA A 64 -19.61 -5.45 3.86
C ALA A 64 -18.95 -6.78 4.30
N PRO A 65 -18.44 -6.88 5.53
CA PRO A 65 -17.92 -8.15 6.04
C PRO A 65 -19.02 -9.23 6.04
N PRO A 66 -18.65 -10.53 6.03
CA PRO A 66 -19.63 -11.61 6.05
C PRO A 66 -20.65 -11.46 7.19
N ALA A 67 -21.93 -11.51 6.83
CA ALA A 67 -23.03 -11.43 7.78
C ALA A 67 -23.10 -12.68 8.68
N GLU A 68 -23.74 -12.54 9.84
CA GLU A 68 -24.01 -13.66 10.73
C GLU A 68 -24.86 -14.73 10.03
N GLY A 69 -24.51 -16.01 10.21
CA GLY A 69 -25.16 -17.15 9.56
C GLY A 69 -24.81 -17.34 8.08
N SER A 70 -23.99 -16.47 7.48
CA SER A 70 -23.62 -16.59 6.07
C SER A 70 -22.55 -17.66 5.80
N PRO A 71 -22.47 -18.21 4.57
CA PRO A 71 -21.37 -19.10 4.18
C PRO A 71 -19.98 -18.46 4.34
N GLY A 72 -19.88 -17.13 4.14
CA GLY A 72 -18.63 -16.40 4.35
C GLY A 72 -18.20 -16.40 5.81
N GLN A 73 -19.14 -16.26 6.75
CA GLN A 73 -18.83 -16.39 8.19
C GLN A 73 -18.45 -17.84 8.54
N ALA A 74 -19.11 -18.83 7.94
CA ALA A 74 -18.76 -20.24 8.16
C ALA A 74 -17.31 -20.54 7.73
N LEU A 75 -16.86 -19.99 6.60
CA LEU A 75 -15.46 -20.09 6.17
C LEU A 75 -14.51 -19.41 7.16
N ASP A 76 -14.83 -18.19 7.59
CA ASP A 76 -14.03 -17.45 8.57
C ASP A 76 -13.83 -18.26 9.87
N GLN A 77 -14.89 -18.91 10.35
CA GLN A 77 -14.84 -19.75 11.54
C GLN A 77 -14.06 -21.05 11.33
N ALA A 78 -14.20 -21.69 10.16
CA ALA A 78 -13.45 -22.89 9.82
C ALA A 78 -11.94 -22.61 9.80
N VAL A 79 -11.53 -21.58 9.07
CA VAL A 79 -10.13 -21.14 8.99
C VAL A 79 -9.59 -20.72 10.37
N ASN A 80 -10.40 -20.04 11.19
CA ASN A 80 -9.97 -19.67 12.55
C ASN A 80 -9.69 -20.91 13.43
N ARG A 81 -10.52 -21.95 13.37
CA ARG A 81 -10.30 -23.20 14.13
C ARG A 81 -9.00 -23.89 13.72
N GLU A 82 -8.74 -23.99 12.42
CA GLU A 82 -7.49 -24.55 11.89
C GLU A 82 -6.27 -23.71 12.31
N ALA A 83 -6.38 -22.38 12.20
CA ALA A 83 -5.31 -21.47 12.58
C ALA A 83 -4.97 -21.53 14.07
N LEU A 84 -5.98 -21.66 14.94
CA LEU A 84 -5.79 -21.82 16.38
C LEU A 84 -5.03 -23.10 16.75
N ALA A 85 -5.16 -24.16 15.95
CA ALA A 85 -4.42 -25.40 16.15
C ALA A 85 -2.89 -25.22 15.98
N LEU A 86 -2.46 -24.14 15.32
CA LEU A 86 -1.04 -23.80 15.11
C LEU A 86 -0.42 -23.04 16.28
N ARG A 87 -1.17 -22.74 17.36
CA ARG A 87 -0.67 -22.02 18.52
C ARG A 87 0.53 -22.72 19.15
N GLY A 88 1.56 -21.93 19.50
CA GLY A 88 2.80 -22.43 20.11
C GLY A 88 3.79 -23.07 19.13
N SER A 89 3.40 -23.30 17.87
CA SER A 89 4.30 -23.83 16.83
C SER A 89 5.30 -22.78 16.31
N ALA A 90 6.27 -23.22 15.51
CA ALA A 90 7.17 -22.32 14.76
C ALA A 90 6.37 -21.35 13.86
N ARG A 91 5.23 -21.78 13.31
CA ARG A 91 4.36 -20.95 12.48
C ARG A 91 3.69 -19.82 13.28
N TRP A 92 3.35 -20.07 14.54
CA TRP A 92 2.85 -19.06 15.48
C TRP A 92 3.92 -18.03 15.84
N GLN A 93 5.16 -18.48 16.06
CA GLN A 93 6.29 -17.58 16.31
C GLN A 93 6.61 -16.71 15.09
N GLN A 94 6.54 -17.28 13.87
CA GLN A 94 6.63 -16.50 12.64
C GLN A 94 5.48 -15.49 12.53
N ALA A 95 4.27 -15.86 12.93
CA ALA A 95 3.13 -14.95 12.92
C ALA A 95 3.32 -13.74 13.86
N ALA A 96 3.97 -13.95 15.01
CA ALA A 96 4.34 -12.87 15.93
C ALA A 96 5.42 -11.96 15.32
N ARG A 97 6.43 -12.53 14.66
CA ARG A 97 7.45 -11.73 13.93
C ARG A 97 6.84 -10.91 12.79
N ASP A 98 5.89 -11.48 12.06
CA ASP A 98 5.14 -10.81 11.00
C ASP A 98 4.16 -9.75 11.52
N ALA A 99 3.92 -9.69 12.84
CA ALA A 99 3.07 -8.67 13.44
C ALA A 99 3.78 -7.33 13.62
N ASP A 100 5.11 -7.36 13.72
CA ASP A 100 5.94 -6.19 13.96
C ASP A 100 6.06 -5.34 12.69
N LEU A 101 5.43 -4.18 12.70
CA LEU A 101 5.48 -3.21 11.61
C LEU A 101 6.47 -2.07 11.87
N SER A 102 7.20 -2.12 12.99
CA SER A 102 8.20 -1.13 13.34
C SER A 102 9.41 -1.26 12.41
N PHE A 103 10.07 -0.14 12.13
CA PHE A 103 11.29 -0.11 11.35
C PHE A 103 12.46 0.00 12.33
N PRO A 104 13.49 -0.87 12.25
CA PRO A 104 13.89 -1.65 11.07
C PRO A 104 13.28 -3.06 10.92
N ALA A 105 12.57 -3.61 11.92
CA ALA A 105 12.12 -5.01 11.88
C ALA A 105 11.23 -5.36 10.66
N GLY A 106 10.27 -4.50 10.34
CA GLY A 106 9.35 -4.65 9.22
C GLY A 106 10.03 -4.68 7.85
N ALA A 107 11.13 -3.94 7.68
CA ALA A 107 11.88 -3.91 6.42
C ALA A 107 12.46 -5.29 6.06
N GLY A 108 12.86 -6.07 7.06
CA GLY A 108 13.50 -7.37 6.87
C GLY A 108 12.53 -8.53 6.57
N GLN A 109 11.21 -8.34 6.71
CA GLN A 109 10.22 -9.45 6.68
C GLN A 109 10.10 -10.15 5.33
N PHE A 110 10.58 -9.52 4.25
CA PHE A 110 10.60 -10.06 2.89
C PHE A 110 12.02 -10.33 2.37
N ALA A 111 13.07 -10.11 3.17
CA ALA A 111 14.46 -10.22 2.74
C ALA A 111 14.79 -11.61 2.18
N CYS A 112 14.31 -12.69 2.82
CA CYS A 112 14.50 -14.05 2.31
C CYS A 112 13.81 -14.31 0.97
N ALA A 113 12.57 -13.86 0.80
CA ALA A 113 11.84 -13.99 -0.45
C ALA A 113 12.52 -13.19 -1.58
N LEU A 114 12.99 -11.98 -1.28
CA LEU A 114 13.71 -11.10 -2.20
C LEU A 114 15.11 -11.61 -2.55
N GLY A 115 15.78 -12.25 -1.59
CA GLY A 115 17.13 -12.79 -1.71
C GLY A 115 18.26 -11.78 -1.47
N VAL A 116 17.97 -10.59 -0.93
CA VAL A 116 18.97 -9.60 -0.51
C VAL A 116 18.58 -8.99 0.85
N PRO A 117 19.53 -8.50 1.66
CA PRO A 117 19.21 -7.77 2.88
C PRO A 117 18.51 -6.45 2.55
N ILE A 118 17.66 -5.99 3.47
CA ILE A 118 16.95 -4.71 3.39
C ILE A 118 17.25 -3.90 4.65
N ASP A 119 17.97 -2.80 4.50
CA ASP A 119 18.33 -1.90 5.59
C ASP A 119 18.61 -0.47 5.10
N ALA A 120 18.58 0.47 6.04
CA ALA A 120 18.72 1.90 5.76
C ALA A 120 20.11 2.30 5.24
N GLN A 121 21.14 1.48 5.45
CA GLN A 121 22.52 1.81 5.07
C GLN A 121 22.85 1.33 3.65
N ARG A 122 22.46 0.10 3.31
CA ARG A 122 22.83 -0.56 2.05
C ARG A 122 21.74 -0.42 0.99
N THR A 123 20.49 -0.33 1.40
CA THR A 123 19.33 -0.21 0.50
C THR A 123 18.39 0.93 0.95
N PRO A 124 18.89 2.17 1.06
CA PRO A 124 18.10 3.29 1.60
C PRO A 124 16.80 3.57 0.82
N HIS A 125 16.82 3.54 -0.52
CA HIS A 125 15.60 3.74 -1.30
C HIS A 125 14.61 2.60 -1.09
N LEU A 126 15.06 1.35 -1.06
CA LEU A 126 14.18 0.22 -0.77
C LEU A 126 13.59 0.32 0.65
N TYR A 127 14.39 0.68 1.63
CA TYR A 127 13.95 0.87 3.01
C TYR A 127 12.87 1.96 3.11
N THR A 128 13.12 3.13 2.52
CA THR A 128 12.16 4.22 2.44
C THR A 128 10.89 3.82 1.68
N LEU A 129 11.03 3.11 0.56
CA LEU A 129 9.90 2.63 -0.24
C LEU A 129 8.95 1.75 0.57
N LEU A 130 9.49 0.79 1.32
CA LEU A 130 8.69 -0.08 2.19
C LEU A 130 8.07 0.69 3.36
N GLU A 131 8.82 1.61 3.98
CA GLU A 131 8.33 2.39 5.13
C GLU A 131 7.17 3.31 4.74
N ARG A 132 7.29 4.01 3.62
CA ARG A 132 6.29 4.97 3.16
C ARG A 132 5.05 4.26 2.59
N SER A 133 5.24 3.20 1.79
CA SER A 133 4.12 2.41 1.26
C SER A 133 3.32 1.71 2.36
N ARG A 134 3.96 1.32 3.47
CA ARG A 134 3.27 0.80 4.67
C ARG A 134 2.26 1.81 5.24
N ILE A 135 2.62 3.09 5.29
CA ILE A 135 1.76 4.15 5.80
C ILE A 135 0.52 4.30 4.91
N ASP A 136 0.71 4.31 3.59
CA ASP A 136 -0.39 4.44 2.63
C ASP A 136 -1.30 3.21 2.62
N ALA A 137 -0.73 2.00 2.65
CA ALA A 137 -1.49 0.75 2.69
C ALA A 137 -2.29 0.63 4.00
N SER A 138 -1.72 1.05 5.13
CA SER A 138 -2.44 1.16 6.40
C SER A 138 -3.61 2.14 6.30
N ALA A 139 -3.35 3.35 5.78
CA ALA A 139 -4.35 4.40 5.63
C ALA A 139 -5.54 3.96 4.75
N ALA A 140 -5.28 3.20 3.68
CA ALA A 140 -6.30 2.71 2.75
C ALA A 140 -7.41 1.90 3.43
N THR A 141 -7.13 1.23 4.55
CA THR A 141 -8.14 0.41 5.26
C THR A 141 -8.98 1.16 6.29
N LYS A 142 -8.57 2.36 6.71
CA LYS A 142 -9.07 3.01 7.94
C LYS A 142 -10.56 3.38 7.87
N VAL A 143 -11.04 3.90 6.74
CA VAL A 143 -12.44 4.36 6.62
C VAL A 143 -13.41 3.19 6.78
N ALA A 144 -13.19 2.09 6.05
CA ALA A 144 -14.01 0.88 6.20
C ALA A 144 -13.92 0.27 7.61
N LYS A 145 -12.72 0.23 8.22
CA LYS A 145 -12.54 -0.24 9.61
C LYS A 145 -13.38 0.55 10.61
N ASN A 146 -13.36 1.87 10.51
CA ASN A 146 -14.09 2.75 11.42
C ASN A 146 -15.60 2.68 11.19
N HIS A 147 -16.03 2.39 9.96
CA HIS A 147 -17.44 2.20 9.62
C HIS A 147 -17.98 0.88 10.18
N TYR A 148 -17.36 -0.26 9.82
CA TYR A 148 -17.89 -1.58 10.15
C TYR A 148 -17.64 -2.02 11.60
N ARG A 149 -16.55 -1.55 12.23
CA ARG A 149 -16.16 -1.90 13.61
C ARG A 149 -16.31 -3.39 13.95
N ARG A 150 -15.96 -4.27 12.99
CA ARG A 150 -16.11 -5.72 13.13
C ARG A 150 -15.27 -6.24 14.31
N PRO A 151 -15.84 -7.05 15.23
CA PRO A 151 -15.08 -7.72 16.28
C PRO A 151 -14.01 -8.67 15.72
N ARG A 152 -12.88 -8.77 16.41
CA ARG A 152 -11.77 -9.68 16.07
C ARG A 152 -12.03 -11.09 16.60
N PRO A 153 -11.36 -12.13 16.07
CA PRO A 153 -11.54 -13.51 16.52
C PRO A 153 -11.33 -13.71 18.02
N PHE A 154 -10.20 -13.22 18.58
CA PHE A 154 -9.90 -13.37 20.01
C PHE A 154 -10.96 -12.75 20.93
N MET A 155 -11.67 -11.70 20.49
CA MET A 155 -12.74 -11.08 21.27
C MET A 155 -13.97 -11.98 21.40
N LEU A 156 -14.18 -12.91 20.47
CA LEU A 156 -15.30 -13.83 20.46
C LEU A 156 -14.92 -15.19 21.06
N ASN A 157 -13.78 -15.75 20.65
CA ASN A 157 -13.35 -17.09 21.08
C ASN A 157 -12.58 -17.10 22.42
N GLN A 158 -12.22 -15.92 22.97
CA GLN A 158 -11.45 -15.76 24.21
C GLN A 158 -10.13 -16.54 24.22
N GLN A 159 -9.55 -16.81 23.05
CA GLN A 159 -8.24 -17.44 22.92
C GLN A 159 -7.14 -16.37 22.78
N PRO A 160 -5.90 -16.65 23.23
CA PRO A 160 -4.79 -15.72 23.13
C PRO A 160 -4.50 -15.24 21.70
N VAL A 161 -3.86 -14.08 21.61
CA VAL A 161 -3.20 -13.58 20.38
C VAL A 161 -1.70 -13.85 20.44
N CYS A 162 -1.02 -13.80 19.30
CA CYS A 162 0.44 -13.99 19.24
C CYS A 162 1.26 -12.75 19.67
N THR A 163 0.59 -11.62 19.90
CA THR A 163 1.13 -10.33 20.34
C THR A 163 0.30 -9.78 21.51
N PRO A 164 0.46 -10.33 22.73
CA PRO A 164 -0.39 -9.98 23.87
C PRO A 164 -0.32 -8.49 24.25
N ASP A 165 0.85 -7.87 24.08
CA ASP A 165 1.06 -6.44 24.41
C ASP A 165 0.25 -5.49 23.50
N ASP A 166 -0.15 -5.95 22.30
CA ASP A 166 -0.96 -5.19 21.35
C ASP A 166 -2.48 -5.40 21.56
N GLU A 167 -2.88 -6.35 22.41
CA GLU A 167 -4.27 -6.82 22.48
C GLU A 167 -5.26 -5.70 22.83
N ASP A 168 -4.91 -4.85 23.81
CA ASP A 168 -5.77 -3.73 24.22
C ASP A 168 -6.02 -2.75 23.06
N GLY A 169 -4.97 -2.37 22.33
CA GLY A 169 -5.11 -1.53 21.14
C GLY A 169 -5.95 -2.19 20.05
N LEU A 170 -5.82 -3.51 19.88
CA LEU A 170 -6.60 -4.27 18.90
C LEU A 170 -8.09 -4.35 19.23
N ARG A 171 -8.48 -4.38 20.51
CA ARG A 171 -9.89 -4.35 20.95
C ARG A 171 -10.61 -3.07 20.52
N HIS A 172 -9.89 -1.96 20.45
CA HIS A 172 -10.42 -0.65 20.07
C HIS A 172 -10.37 -0.37 18.56
N SER A 173 -9.93 -1.35 17.75
CA SER A 173 -9.78 -1.21 16.29
C SER A 173 -10.50 -2.32 15.53
N GLY A 174 -11.38 -1.94 14.60
CA GLY A 174 -12.17 -2.89 13.79
C GLY A 174 -11.31 -3.86 12.96
N ALA A 175 -11.78 -5.10 12.84
CA ALA A 175 -11.07 -6.16 12.13
C ALA A 175 -11.06 -5.96 10.59
N TYR A 176 -12.16 -5.50 10.00
CA TYR A 176 -12.37 -5.52 8.55
C TYR A 176 -12.17 -4.16 7.86
N PRO A 177 -11.40 -4.08 6.74
CA PRO A 177 -10.46 -5.08 6.23
C PRO A 177 -9.14 -5.09 7.02
N SER A 178 -8.28 -6.09 6.86
CA SER A 178 -7.00 -6.19 7.59
C SER A 178 -5.95 -5.20 7.05
N GLY A 179 -5.46 -4.30 7.91
CA GLY A 179 -4.39 -3.34 7.58
C GLY A 179 -3.03 -4.00 7.38
N HIS A 180 -2.63 -4.91 8.29
CA HIS A 180 -1.40 -5.71 8.12
C HIS A 180 -1.40 -6.51 6.82
N SER A 181 -2.55 -7.07 6.43
CA SER A 181 -2.65 -7.82 5.17
C SER A 181 -2.54 -6.90 3.95
N ALA A 182 -3.08 -5.68 4.02
CA ALA A 182 -2.89 -4.68 2.96
C ALA A 182 -1.42 -4.28 2.80
N ILE A 183 -0.70 -4.09 3.91
CA ILE A 183 0.74 -3.79 3.92
C ILE A 183 1.54 -4.94 3.29
N GLY A 184 1.39 -6.16 3.81
CA GLY A 184 2.15 -7.31 3.32
C GLY A 184 1.86 -7.61 1.84
N TRP A 185 0.63 -7.40 1.39
CA TRP A 185 0.30 -7.56 -0.03
C TRP A 185 0.88 -6.43 -0.89
N ALA A 186 0.83 -5.17 -0.42
CA ALA A 186 1.44 -4.06 -1.13
C ALA A 186 2.95 -4.25 -1.28
N TRP A 187 3.65 -4.65 -0.21
CA TRP A 187 5.07 -4.97 -0.27
C TRP A 187 5.37 -6.12 -1.22
N ALA A 188 4.58 -7.20 -1.21
CA ALA A 188 4.77 -8.31 -2.14
C ALA A 188 4.68 -7.89 -3.61
N LEU A 189 3.70 -7.04 -3.95
CA LEU A 189 3.53 -6.52 -5.31
C LEU A 189 4.68 -5.59 -5.72
N ILE A 190 5.04 -4.64 -4.85
CA ILE A 190 6.14 -3.69 -5.10
C ILE A 190 7.46 -4.44 -5.30
N LEU A 191 7.80 -5.35 -4.38
CA LEU A 191 9.02 -6.15 -4.47
C LEU A 191 8.99 -7.08 -5.69
N GLY A 192 7.82 -7.62 -6.03
CA GLY A 192 7.64 -8.45 -7.22
C GLY A 192 7.98 -7.72 -8.51
N GLU A 193 7.63 -6.44 -8.62
CA GLU A 193 8.03 -5.57 -9.73
C GLU A 193 9.53 -5.24 -9.74
N LEU A 194 10.14 -5.14 -8.57
CA LEU A 194 11.56 -4.87 -8.42
C LEU A 194 12.45 -6.09 -8.73
N ALA A 195 11.96 -7.30 -8.45
CA ALA A 195 12.66 -8.56 -8.61
C ALA A 195 11.79 -9.60 -9.33
N PRO A 196 11.54 -9.43 -10.65
CA PRO A 196 10.64 -10.30 -11.40
C PRO A 196 11.12 -11.76 -11.46
N ASP A 197 12.43 -12.01 -11.32
CA ASP A 197 13.02 -13.35 -11.19
C ASP A 197 12.63 -14.07 -9.88
N ARG A 198 12.07 -13.34 -8.91
CA ARG A 198 11.65 -13.83 -7.60
C ARG A 198 10.15 -13.65 -7.33
N ILE A 199 9.38 -13.29 -8.35
CA ILE A 199 7.96 -12.91 -8.22
C ILE A 199 7.15 -13.96 -7.47
N ASP A 200 7.30 -15.25 -7.79
CA ASP A 200 6.52 -16.31 -7.15
C ASP A 200 6.83 -16.43 -5.66
N ALA A 201 8.11 -16.32 -5.27
CA ALA A 201 8.52 -16.34 -3.87
C ALA A 201 7.97 -15.12 -3.12
N LEU A 202 7.96 -13.95 -3.75
CA LEU A 202 7.48 -12.70 -3.15
C LEU A 202 5.96 -12.69 -2.99
N ILE A 203 5.21 -13.14 -4.00
CA ILE A 203 3.76 -13.28 -3.94
C ILE A 203 3.36 -14.34 -2.91
N ALA A 204 4.05 -15.48 -2.88
CA ALA A 204 3.84 -16.51 -1.85
C ALA A 204 4.12 -15.97 -0.43
N ARG A 205 5.15 -15.13 -0.27
CA ARG A 205 5.44 -14.47 1.00
C ARG A 205 4.36 -13.47 1.40
N GLY A 206 3.85 -12.68 0.46
CA GLY A 206 2.73 -11.75 0.66
C GLY A 206 1.45 -12.45 1.14
N ARG A 207 1.11 -13.59 0.51
CA ARG A 207 -0.01 -14.44 0.96
C ARG A 207 0.21 -14.91 2.41
N ASN A 208 1.38 -15.47 2.69
CA ASN A 208 1.78 -15.97 4.01
C ASN A 208 1.76 -14.89 5.10
N TYR A 209 2.17 -13.66 4.77
CA TYR A 209 2.16 -12.52 5.67
C TYR A 209 0.73 -12.17 6.13
N GLY A 210 -0.23 -12.20 5.21
CA GLY A 210 -1.65 -12.08 5.55
C GLY A 210 -2.15 -13.24 6.42
N GLU A 211 -1.76 -14.48 6.09
CA GLU A 211 -2.13 -15.68 6.85
C GLU A 211 -1.56 -15.69 8.27
N SER A 212 -0.41 -15.04 8.50
CA SER A 212 0.12 -14.83 9.84
C SER A 212 -0.89 -14.11 10.74
N ARG A 213 -1.78 -13.28 10.18
CA ARG A 213 -2.81 -12.58 10.96
C ARG A 213 -3.97 -13.51 11.37
N LEU A 214 -4.19 -14.60 10.62
CA LEU A 214 -5.12 -15.68 10.98
C LEU A 214 -4.53 -16.50 12.14
N VAL A 215 -3.27 -16.92 11.97
CA VAL A 215 -2.53 -17.68 12.98
C VAL A 215 -2.44 -16.89 14.29
N CYS A 216 -2.23 -15.57 14.21
CA CYS A 216 -2.17 -14.72 15.38
C CYS A 216 -3.53 -14.46 16.07
N ASN A 217 -4.63 -15.04 15.56
CA ASN A 217 -5.98 -14.91 16.09
C ASN A 217 -6.55 -13.47 16.12
N VAL A 218 -6.05 -12.58 15.24
CA VAL A 218 -6.44 -11.15 15.23
C VAL A 218 -7.30 -10.74 14.04
N HIS A 219 -7.40 -11.60 13.01
CA HIS A 219 -8.16 -11.35 11.80
C HIS A 219 -8.85 -12.62 11.30
N TRP A 220 -10.00 -12.43 10.65
CA TRP A 220 -10.73 -13.46 9.91
C TRP A 220 -10.19 -13.61 8.49
N GLN A 221 -10.48 -14.73 7.83
CA GLN A 221 -10.07 -14.97 6.43
C GLN A 221 -10.55 -13.85 5.49
N SER A 222 -11.81 -13.45 5.62
CA SER A 222 -12.40 -12.36 4.84
C SER A 222 -11.72 -11.00 5.09
N ASP A 223 -11.25 -10.73 6.32
CA ASP A 223 -10.48 -9.51 6.60
C ASP A 223 -9.15 -9.51 5.83
N VAL A 224 -8.48 -10.66 5.77
CA VAL A 224 -7.19 -10.85 5.09
C VAL A 224 -7.37 -10.67 3.59
N LEU A 225 -8.39 -11.30 2.99
CA LEU A 225 -8.68 -11.19 1.56
C LEU A 225 -9.03 -9.75 1.15
N ALA A 226 -9.90 -9.07 1.90
CA ALA A 226 -10.23 -7.68 1.65
C ALA A 226 -9.02 -6.75 1.88
N GLY A 227 -8.14 -7.11 2.83
CA GLY A 227 -6.85 -6.45 3.02
C GLY A 227 -5.94 -6.55 1.80
N ARG A 228 -5.76 -7.76 1.23
CA ARG A 228 -4.99 -7.97 0.00
C ARG A 228 -5.52 -7.11 -1.15
N PHE A 229 -6.85 -7.11 -1.35
CA PHE A 229 -7.49 -6.26 -2.36
C PHE A 229 -7.18 -4.76 -2.16
N MET A 230 -7.29 -4.25 -0.92
CA MET A 230 -6.94 -2.86 -0.63
C MET A 230 -5.44 -2.57 -0.81
N GLY A 231 -4.56 -3.53 -0.49
CA GLY A 231 -3.12 -3.41 -0.76
C GLY A 231 -2.84 -3.24 -2.26
N ALA A 232 -3.51 -4.03 -3.11
CA ALA A 232 -3.39 -3.91 -4.56
C ALA A 232 -3.91 -2.56 -5.08
N ALA A 233 -5.06 -2.09 -4.58
CA ALA A 233 -5.60 -0.77 -4.91
C ALA A 233 -4.64 0.36 -4.51
N THR A 234 -3.97 0.25 -3.35
CA THR A 234 -2.95 1.20 -2.92
C THR A 234 -1.76 1.20 -3.87
N VAL A 235 -1.21 0.03 -4.23
CA VAL A 235 -0.08 -0.05 -5.17
C VAL A 235 -0.44 0.56 -6.53
N ALA A 236 -1.63 0.27 -7.06
CA ALA A 236 -2.10 0.90 -8.29
C ALA A 236 -2.12 2.43 -8.19
N ARG A 237 -2.56 2.99 -7.05
CA ARG A 237 -2.54 4.43 -6.82
C ARG A 237 -1.14 4.99 -6.65
N LEU A 238 -0.24 4.29 -5.96
CA LEU A 238 1.14 4.72 -5.71
C LEU A 238 1.89 4.98 -7.02
N HIS A 239 1.64 4.19 -8.06
CA HIS A 239 2.29 4.36 -9.37
C HIS A 239 2.02 5.72 -10.05
N ALA A 240 0.94 6.41 -9.70
CA ALA A 240 0.68 7.76 -10.19
C ALA A 240 1.45 8.85 -9.42
N ASP A 241 2.14 8.51 -8.33
CA ASP A 241 2.97 9.43 -7.57
C ASP A 241 4.41 9.49 -8.11
N PRO A 242 4.96 10.68 -8.44
CA PRO A 242 6.34 10.80 -8.92
C PRO A 242 7.41 10.41 -7.90
N ALA A 243 7.20 10.67 -6.60
CA ALA A 243 8.19 10.32 -5.58
C ALA A 243 8.25 8.81 -5.35
N PHE A 244 7.10 8.13 -5.39
CA PHE A 244 7.06 6.66 -5.37
C PHE A 244 7.86 6.07 -6.52
N ARG A 245 7.67 6.55 -7.75
CA ARG A 245 8.41 6.07 -8.93
C ARG A 245 9.92 6.33 -8.83
N ALA A 246 10.32 7.45 -8.23
CA ALA A 246 11.74 7.75 -8.01
C ALA A 246 12.37 6.77 -7.01
N ASP A 247 11.70 6.51 -5.88
CA ASP A 247 12.18 5.53 -4.88
C ASP A 247 12.17 4.10 -5.44
N LEU A 248 11.18 3.74 -6.27
CA LEU A 248 11.12 2.45 -6.95
C LEU A 248 12.32 2.23 -7.88
N GLU A 249 12.69 3.24 -8.67
CA GLU A 249 13.87 3.16 -9.55
C GLU A 249 15.18 3.14 -8.75
N GLY A 250 15.26 3.89 -7.65
CA GLY A 250 16.39 3.82 -6.71
C GLY A 250 16.54 2.41 -6.12
N ALA A 251 15.45 1.84 -5.60
CA ALA A 251 15.41 0.50 -5.02
C ALA A 251 15.80 -0.58 -6.04
N ARG A 252 15.42 -0.43 -7.32
CA ARG A 252 15.82 -1.35 -8.40
C ARG A 252 17.34 -1.40 -8.56
N LYS A 253 18.02 -0.25 -8.52
CA LYS A 253 19.48 -0.16 -8.60
C LYS A 253 20.15 -0.75 -7.37
N GLU A 254 19.59 -0.51 -6.18
CA GLU A 254 20.10 -1.05 -4.92
C GLU A 254 20.01 -2.59 -4.88
N ILE A 255 18.89 -3.17 -5.30
CA ILE A 255 18.74 -4.63 -5.38
C ILE A 255 19.76 -5.22 -6.36
N ALA A 256 19.94 -4.61 -7.54
CA ALA A 256 20.94 -5.05 -8.50
C ALA A 256 22.37 -4.97 -7.93
N ALA A 257 22.71 -3.88 -7.24
CA ALA A 257 24.01 -3.71 -6.58
C ALA A 257 24.24 -4.74 -5.46
N ALA A 258 23.24 -4.97 -4.61
CA ALA A 258 23.31 -5.94 -3.53
C ALA A 258 23.53 -7.37 -4.07
N ARG A 259 22.84 -7.74 -5.15
CA ARG A 259 23.04 -9.02 -5.84
C ARG A 259 24.43 -9.14 -6.44
N ALA A 260 24.93 -8.09 -7.10
CA ALA A 260 26.27 -8.08 -7.69
C ALA A 260 27.38 -8.23 -6.63
N GLN A 261 27.14 -7.75 -5.42
CA GLN A 261 28.04 -7.90 -4.26
C GLN A 261 27.87 -9.25 -3.54
N GLY A 262 26.92 -10.09 -3.96
CA GLY A 262 26.64 -11.36 -3.28
C GLY A 262 26.08 -11.19 -1.86
N LEU A 263 25.41 -10.07 -1.58
CA LEU A 263 24.81 -9.84 -0.27
C LEU A 263 23.64 -10.79 -0.05
N MET A 264 23.64 -11.44 1.11
CA MET A 264 22.60 -12.40 1.51
C MET A 264 21.82 -11.89 2.72
N PRO A 265 20.52 -12.23 2.84
CA PRO A 265 19.76 -11.99 4.06
C PRO A 265 20.43 -12.65 5.27
N ALA A 266 20.34 -12.01 6.44
CA ALA A 266 20.93 -12.53 7.68
C ALA A 266 20.09 -13.66 8.31
N GLN A 267 18.83 -13.81 7.90
CA GLN A 267 17.91 -14.82 8.42
C GLN A 267 18.19 -16.20 7.80
N ASP A 268 17.85 -17.26 8.53
CA ASP A 268 17.81 -18.62 7.97
C ASP A 268 16.61 -18.76 7.02
N CYS A 269 16.85 -18.48 5.74
CA CYS A 269 15.81 -18.50 4.73
C CYS A 269 15.27 -19.92 4.43
N ALA A 270 16.04 -20.98 4.71
CA ALA A 270 15.55 -22.33 4.54
C ALA A 270 14.57 -22.70 5.66
N ALA A 271 14.90 -22.36 6.91
CA ALA A 271 14.00 -22.55 8.04
C ALA A 271 12.73 -21.67 7.93
N GLU A 272 12.85 -20.43 7.45
CA GLU A 272 11.69 -19.59 7.15
C GLU A 272 10.81 -20.24 6.09
N ALA A 273 11.39 -20.65 4.95
CA ALA A 273 10.63 -21.26 3.86
C ALA A 273 9.88 -22.52 4.31
N ALA A 274 10.49 -23.37 5.15
CA ALA A 274 9.83 -24.54 5.72
C ALA A 274 8.67 -24.15 6.66
N THR A 275 8.87 -23.15 7.52
CA THR A 275 7.83 -22.65 8.43
C THR A 275 6.63 -22.08 7.66
N LEU A 276 6.88 -21.38 6.56
CA LEU A 276 5.86 -20.75 5.71
C LEU A 276 5.07 -21.74 4.83
N GLN A 277 5.39 -23.04 4.83
CA GLN A 277 4.54 -24.07 4.23
C GLN A 277 3.35 -24.45 5.12
N VAL A 278 3.45 -24.20 6.44
CA VAL A 278 2.38 -24.51 7.39
C VAL A 278 1.33 -23.39 7.36
N ARG A 279 0.11 -23.74 6.93
CA ARG A 279 -1.03 -22.81 6.83
C ARG A 279 -2.33 -23.49 7.24
N PRO A 280 -3.36 -22.73 7.63
CA PRO A 280 -4.73 -23.27 7.71
C PRO A 280 -5.13 -23.81 6.33
N GLU A 281 -5.60 -25.05 6.27
CA GLU A 281 -5.89 -25.77 5.02
C GLU A 281 -7.00 -25.09 4.21
N SER A 282 -8.00 -24.55 4.90
CA SER A 282 -9.14 -23.86 4.30
C SER A 282 -8.87 -22.38 3.98
N ALA A 283 -7.69 -21.85 4.32
CA ALA A 283 -7.37 -20.46 3.97
C ALA A 283 -7.19 -20.34 2.45
N LEU A 284 -7.98 -19.47 1.83
CA LEU A 284 -7.93 -19.19 0.38
C LEU A 284 -6.83 -18.15 0.03
#